data_AF-A0A1I4EGL5-F1
#
_entry.id   AF-A0A1I4EGL5-F1
#
_cell.length_a   1.000
_cell.length_b   1.000
_cell.length_c   1.000
_cell.angle_alpha   90.00
_cell.angle_beta   90.00
_cell.angle_gamma   90.00
#
_symmetry.space_group_name_H-M   'P 1'
#
loop_
_entity.id
_entity.type
_entity.pdbx_description
1 polymer ?
#
loop_
_entity_poly.entity_id
_entity_poly.type
_entity_poly.pdbx_seq_one_letter_code
_entity_poly.pdbx_strand_id
1 'polypeptide(L)'
;MVVRSSFSVPDQTPHRAQGIFSHLTDSIDRRQRKRPLGIVSDFVADQLPHYIAEIKGSERPDEAVKALGHNINAMIAGTDYEAHLLNLPQCEFGVAKTDIQYLVNCAYQMSAFAGLHPVDAELTVGESLRRIARLSCQRQPSIDVLSYEDMILTNPLESDPRVYCLGSAGVEERDFCLGHQLIESDLQSAMDALLELRDAVGADARQCLALCVKSLEAANYVLARFYEHMSPDLFGEFRMFYGKSPYKDRLGPSGRFSARIVAVSVLLIGEELFHQKPQFYRDVYRLSEYYPQGCIHEVFRWLSPDKGSAGLQPSWLEGKADFPKFATILPVLERHGSEIRKLRASCVCALDRFTRMHRSTALKYTIEPGRPIVGVEAAESVEAVLSQRLLTAAHQS
;
A
#
# COMPACT_ATOMS: atom_id res chain seq x y z
N MET A 1 -34.44 40.41 7.09
CA MET A 1 -34.18 39.21 7.90
C MET A 1 -33.02 38.46 7.28
N VAL A 2 -31.89 38.39 7.99
CA VAL A 2 -30.69 37.65 7.56
C VAL A 2 -30.78 36.25 8.14
N VAL A 3 -31.04 35.24 7.30
CA VAL A 3 -30.99 33.84 7.72
C VAL A 3 -29.54 33.40 7.68
N ARG A 4 -28.87 33.40 8.85
CA ARG A 4 -27.60 32.73 9.05
C ARG A 4 -27.85 31.22 9.06
N SER A 5 -27.61 30.57 7.92
CA SER A 5 -27.47 29.12 7.84
C SER A 5 -26.13 28.72 8.44
N SER A 6 -26.07 28.52 9.75
CA SER A 6 -24.94 27.84 10.40
C SER A 6 -25.02 26.35 10.07
N PHE A 7 -24.10 25.88 9.25
CA PHE A 7 -23.88 24.45 9.03
C PHE A 7 -23.12 23.89 10.23
N SER A 8 -23.83 23.25 11.14
CA SER A 8 -23.23 22.36 12.12
C SER A 8 -22.78 21.09 11.39
N VAL A 9 -21.46 20.89 11.32
CA VAL A 9 -20.86 19.60 10.97
C VAL A 9 -21.35 18.58 12.01
N PRO A 10 -21.88 17.41 11.62
CA PRO A 10 -22.28 16.38 12.58
C PRO A 10 -21.10 15.99 13.45
N ASP A 11 -21.38 15.70 14.73
CA ASP A 11 -20.43 15.28 15.75
C ASP A 11 -19.32 14.36 15.22
N GLN A 12 -18.09 14.67 15.61
CA GLN A 12 -16.91 13.85 15.37
C GLN A 12 -17.16 12.45 15.93
N THR A 13 -17.49 11.49 15.05
CA THR A 13 -17.18 10.09 15.33
C THR A 13 -15.71 10.03 15.73
N PRO A 14 -15.34 9.43 16.88
CA PRO A 14 -13.95 9.31 17.28
C PRO A 14 -13.18 8.76 16.09
N HIS A 15 -12.20 9.52 15.60
CA HIS A 15 -11.49 9.18 14.38
C HIS A 15 -10.86 7.80 14.59
N ARG A 16 -11.13 6.84 13.69
CA ARG A 16 -10.61 5.46 13.76
C ARG A 16 -9.08 5.42 13.96
N ALA A 17 -8.39 6.48 13.56
CA ALA A 17 -6.95 6.66 13.69
C ALA A 17 -6.47 7.26 15.03
N GLN A 18 -7.35 7.61 15.97
CA GLN A 18 -6.94 8.26 17.23
C GLN A 18 -6.07 7.35 18.11
N GLY A 19 -6.20 6.03 17.96
CA GLY A 19 -5.44 5.03 18.72
C GLY A 19 -4.08 4.63 18.14
N ILE A 20 -3.78 4.94 16.86
CA ILE A 20 -2.53 4.51 16.23
C ILE A 20 -1.33 5.31 16.78
N PHE A 21 -0.20 4.63 16.97
CA PHE A 21 1.03 5.17 17.57
C PHE A 21 0.84 5.70 19.00
N SER A 22 -0.19 5.23 19.71
CA SER A 22 -0.36 5.59 21.13
C SER A 22 0.63 4.86 22.04
N HIS A 23 1.32 3.83 21.54
CA HIS A 23 2.22 2.92 22.28
C HIS A 23 1.60 2.27 23.54
N LEU A 24 0.30 2.47 23.77
CA LEU A 24 -0.43 2.01 24.94
C LEU A 24 -1.05 0.64 24.62
N THR A 25 -0.22 -0.40 24.68
CA THR A 25 -0.59 -1.83 24.67
C THR A 25 -1.26 -2.40 23.42
N ASP A 26 -1.00 -3.68 23.19
CA ASP A 26 -1.60 -4.49 22.14
C ASP A 26 -3.04 -4.91 22.52
N SER A 27 -4.01 -4.04 22.24
CA SER A 27 -5.44 -4.23 22.57
C SER A 27 -6.23 -5.08 21.57
N ILE A 28 -5.54 -5.91 20.77
CA ILE A 28 -6.15 -6.69 19.70
C ILE A 28 -7.11 -7.75 20.26
N ASP A 29 -8.34 -7.75 19.74
CA ASP A 29 -9.31 -8.80 19.99
C ASP A 29 -8.93 -10.06 19.18
N ARG A 30 -8.27 -10.98 19.87
CA ARG A 30 -7.81 -12.26 19.33
C ARG A 30 -8.93 -13.29 19.14
N ARG A 31 -10.20 -12.97 19.40
CA ARG A 31 -11.32 -13.89 19.15
C ARG A 31 -11.56 -14.16 17.67
N GLN A 32 -11.06 -13.30 16.79
CA GLN A 32 -11.21 -13.41 15.33
C GLN A 32 -9.89 -13.70 14.61
N ARG A 33 -9.01 -14.50 15.22
CA ARG A 33 -7.75 -14.94 14.59
C ARG A 33 -8.02 -15.56 13.22
N LYS A 34 -7.26 -15.16 12.21
CA LYS A 34 -7.35 -15.66 10.85
C LYS A 34 -6.12 -16.49 10.54
N ARG A 35 -6.22 -17.81 10.70
CA ARG A 35 -5.10 -18.76 10.55
C ARG A 35 -5.40 -19.81 9.44
N PRO A 36 -5.52 -19.38 8.17
CA PRO A 36 -5.99 -20.24 7.08
C PRO A 36 -5.04 -21.39 6.74
N LEU A 37 -3.76 -21.29 7.11
CA LEU A 37 -2.76 -22.35 6.90
C LEU A 37 -2.42 -23.10 8.20
N GLY A 38 -3.26 -23.02 9.24
CA GLY A 38 -3.05 -23.72 10.51
C GLY A 38 -1.67 -23.41 11.11
N ILE A 39 -0.84 -24.44 11.29
CA ILE A 39 0.49 -24.35 11.93
C ILE A 39 1.39 -23.31 11.24
N VAL A 40 1.33 -23.18 9.91
CA VAL A 40 2.12 -22.16 9.19
C VAL A 40 1.65 -20.77 9.57
N SER A 41 0.33 -20.53 9.60
CA SER A 41 -0.22 -19.24 10.03
C SER A 41 0.08 -18.96 11.51
N ASP A 42 0.02 -19.98 12.38
CA ASP A 42 0.39 -19.87 13.80
C ASP A 42 1.85 -19.43 13.95
N PHE A 43 2.75 -20.09 13.20
CA PHE A 43 4.16 -19.75 13.19
C PHE A 43 4.41 -18.31 12.74
N VAL A 44 3.80 -17.86 11.63
CA VAL A 44 4.03 -16.51 11.10
C VAL A 44 3.63 -15.43 12.10
N ALA A 45 2.44 -15.50 12.68
CA ALA A 45 1.99 -14.40 13.53
C ALA A 45 2.45 -14.52 15.00
N ASP A 46 2.74 -15.72 15.52
CA ASP A 46 3.10 -15.87 16.94
C ASP A 46 4.61 -16.14 17.15
N GLN A 47 5.28 -16.87 16.26
CA GLN A 47 6.66 -17.33 16.48
C GLN A 47 7.72 -16.60 15.64
N LEU A 48 7.40 -16.20 14.41
CA LEU A 48 8.35 -15.58 13.50
C LEU A 48 9.07 -14.35 14.10
N PRO A 49 8.39 -13.42 14.80
CA PRO A 49 9.07 -12.29 15.44
C PRO A 49 10.10 -12.71 16.51
N HIS A 50 9.84 -13.81 17.22
CA HIS A 50 10.75 -14.36 18.22
C HIS A 50 12.01 -14.93 17.56
N TYR A 51 11.86 -15.73 16.51
CA TYR A 51 12.99 -16.23 15.73
C TYR A 51 13.84 -15.10 15.13
N ILE A 52 13.21 -14.03 14.64
CA ILE A 52 13.93 -12.86 14.12
C ILE A 52 14.76 -12.19 15.22
N ALA A 53 14.18 -12.01 16.42
CA ALA A 53 14.90 -11.44 17.56
C ALA A 53 16.08 -12.32 17.99
N GLU A 54 15.88 -13.65 18.03
CA GLU A 54 16.94 -14.62 18.35
C GLU A 54 18.09 -14.58 17.33
N ILE A 55 17.78 -14.53 16.03
CA ILE A 55 18.79 -14.43 14.97
C ILE A 55 19.58 -13.12 15.11
N LYS A 56 18.90 -11.99 15.33
CA LYS A 56 19.55 -10.68 15.49
C LYS A 56 20.48 -10.63 16.71
N GLY A 57 20.18 -11.40 17.76
CA GLY A 57 20.99 -11.51 18.97
C GLY A 57 22.03 -12.65 18.96
N SER A 58 22.09 -13.46 17.90
CA SER A 58 22.96 -14.64 17.83
C SER A 58 24.41 -14.27 17.49
N GLU A 59 25.37 -14.99 18.10
CA GLU A 59 26.78 -14.95 17.70
C GLU A 59 27.03 -15.61 16.34
N ARG A 60 26.11 -16.50 15.91
CA ARG A 60 26.17 -17.25 14.64
C ARG A 60 24.84 -17.08 13.88
N PRO A 61 24.57 -15.86 13.35
CA PRO A 61 23.30 -15.56 12.70
C PRO A 61 23.09 -16.39 11.43
N ASP A 62 24.17 -16.81 10.75
CA ASP A 62 24.13 -17.64 9.55
C ASP A 62 23.57 -19.05 9.82
N GLU A 63 23.98 -19.69 10.91
CA GLU A 63 23.45 -20.99 11.32
C GLU A 63 22.01 -20.87 11.80
N ALA A 64 21.69 -19.83 12.58
CA ALA A 64 20.34 -19.59 13.08
C ALA A 64 19.33 -19.38 11.93
N VAL A 65 19.71 -18.62 10.90
CA VAL A 65 18.88 -18.42 9.70
C VAL A 65 18.68 -19.72 8.92
N LYS A 66 19.72 -20.53 8.74
CA LYS A 66 19.61 -21.84 8.07
C LYS A 66 18.69 -22.78 8.85
N ALA A 67 18.78 -22.78 10.18
CA ALA A 67 17.89 -23.57 11.04
C ALA A 67 16.42 -23.11 10.93
N LEU A 68 16.16 -21.80 10.92
CA LEU A 68 14.83 -21.25 10.66
C LEU A 68 14.29 -21.71 9.30
N GLY A 69 15.10 -21.62 8.23
CA GLY A 69 14.73 -22.08 6.90
C GLY A 69 14.38 -23.57 6.86
N HIS A 70 15.17 -24.40 7.55
CA HIS A 70 14.88 -25.83 7.69
C HIS A 70 13.53 -26.09 8.39
N ASN A 71 13.28 -25.42 9.51
CA ASN A 71 12.03 -25.56 10.26
C ASN A 71 10.81 -25.15 9.43
N ILE A 72 10.88 -24.03 8.72
CA ILE A 72 9.80 -23.57 7.83
C ILE A 72 9.51 -24.61 6.75
N ASN A 73 10.55 -25.11 6.07
CA ASN A 73 10.36 -26.10 5.00
C ASN A 73 9.86 -27.45 5.52
N ALA A 74 10.28 -27.88 6.71
CA ALA A 74 9.78 -29.09 7.36
C ALA A 74 8.28 -28.99 7.70
N MET A 75 7.83 -27.84 8.23
CA MET A 75 6.40 -27.60 8.48
C MET A 75 5.57 -27.70 7.21
N ILE A 76 6.07 -27.15 6.09
CA ILE A 76 5.36 -27.15 4.81
C ILE A 76 5.38 -28.52 4.14
N ALA A 77 6.51 -29.22 4.14
CA ALA A 77 6.67 -30.51 3.46
C ALA A 77 5.80 -31.63 4.06
N GLY A 78 5.41 -31.51 5.33
CA GLY A 78 4.59 -32.51 6.03
C GLY A 78 3.09 -32.46 5.72
N THR A 79 2.60 -31.52 4.90
CA THR A 79 1.17 -31.30 4.61
C THR A 79 0.98 -30.93 3.14
N ASP A 80 -0.14 -31.33 2.52
CA ASP A 80 -0.49 -30.91 1.15
C ASP A 80 -1.03 -29.46 1.13
N TYR A 81 -0.15 -28.50 1.43
CA TYR A 81 -0.49 -27.09 1.42
C TYR A 81 -0.84 -26.57 0.04
N GLU A 82 -0.42 -27.23 -1.04
CA GLU A 82 -0.75 -26.83 -2.40
C GLU A 82 -2.24 -27.06 -2.69
N ALA A 83 -2.74 -28.27 -2.43
CA ALA A 83 -4.15 -28.56 -2.57
C ALA A 83 -4.99 -27.68 -1.62
N HIS A 84 -4.54 -27.51 -0.38
CA HIS A 84 -5.23 -26.66 0.60
C HIS A 84 -5.33 -25.21 0.10
N LEU A 85 -4.20 -24.62 -0.31
CA LEU A 85 -4.13 -23.24 -0.81
C LEU A 85 -5.04 -23.01 -2.02
N LEU A 86 -5.17 -23.97 -2.94
CA LEU A 86 -6.04 -23.85 -4.11
C LEU A 86 -7.53 -23.91 -3.75
N ASN A 87 -7.90 -24.57 -2.66
CA ASN A 87 -9.28 -24.75 -2.24
C ASN A 87 -9.79 -23.66 -1.26
N LEU A 88 -8.91 -22.81 -0.74
CA LEU A 88 -9.31 -21.73 0.18
C LEU A 88 -10.27 -20.73 -0.49
N PRO A 89 -11.30 -20.22 0.22
CA PRO A 89 -12.07 -19.06 -0.21
C PRO A 89 -11.19 -17.82 -0.43
N GLN A 90 -11.61 -16.88 -1.28
CA GLN A 90 -10.77 -15.73 -1.65
C GLN A 90 -10.31 -14.89 -0.45
N CYS A 91 -11.17 -14.69 0.56
CA CYS A 91 -10.83 -13.92 1.76
C CYS A 91 -9.78 -14.61 2.64
N GLU A 92 -9.81 -15.94 2.74
CA GLU A 92 -8.83 -16.74 3.49
C GLU A 92 -7.54 -16.92 2.69
N PHE A 93 -7.66 -17.09 1.37
CA PHE A 93 -6.53 -17.18 0.46
C PHE A 93 -5.64 -15.94 0.53
N GLY A 94 -6.22 -14.74 0.58
CA GLY A 94 -5.45 -13.49 0.72
C GLY A 94 -4.54 -13.52 1.97
N VAL A 95 -5.09 -13.92 3.11
CA VAL A 95 -4.32 -14.05 4.37
C VAL A 95 -3.27 -15.16 4.28
N ALA A 96 -3.61 -16.30 3.66
CA ALA A 96 -2.67 -17.40 3.43
C ALA A 96 -1.49 -16.98 2.54
N LYS A 97 -1.76 -16.20 1.48
CA LYS A 97 -0.73 -15.62 0.63
C LYS A 97 0.14 -14.66 1.44
N THR A 98 -0.44 -13.79 2.27
CA THR A 98 0.33 -12.92 3.18
C THR A 98 1.28 -13.73 4.05
N ASP A 99 0.82 -14.81 4.69
CA ASP A 99 1.66 -15.67 5.53
C ASP A 99 2.87 -16.23 4.76
N ILE A 100 2.63 -16.75 3.56
CA ILE A 100 3.68 -17.29 2.70
C ILE A 100 4.70 -16.22 2.29
N GLN A 101 4.22 -15.04 1.87
CA GLN A 101 5.09 -13.96 1.42
C GLN A 101 5.89 -13.34 2.59
N TYR A 102 5.33 -13.31 3.80
CA TYR A 102 6.07 -12.91 5.00
C TYR A 102 7.21 -13.89 5.32
N LEU A 103 7.00 -15.20 5.16
CA LEU A 103 8.06 -16.19 5.35
C LEU A 103 9.17 -16.08 4.30
N VAL A 104 8.81 -15.96 3.01
CA VAL A 104 9.78 -15.78 1.93
C VAL A 104 10.61 -14.51 2.15
N ASN A 105 9.95 -13.40 2.46
CA ASN A 105 10.63 -12.14 2.71
C ASN A 105 11.53 -12.21 3.95
N CYS A 106 11.06 -12.80 5.06
CA CYS A 106 11.90 -13.03 6.24
C CYS A 106 13.14 -13.86 5.89
N ALA A 107 12.98 -14.98 5.18
CA ALA A 107 14.09 -15.85 4.84
C ALA A 107 15.17 -15.11 4.04
N TYR A 108 14.79 -14.30 3.04
CA TYR A 108 15.75 -13.49 2.29
C TYR A 108 16.36 -12.35 3.11
N GLN A 109 15.56 -11.57 3.84
CA GLN A 109 16.06 -10.42 4.61
C GLN A 109 16.99 -10.87 5.73
N MET A 110 16.66 -11.96 6.43
CA MET A 110 17.50 -12.51 7.48
C MET A 110 18.74 -13.20 6.92
N SER A 111 18.67 -13.83 5.74
CA SER A 111 19.86 -14.35 5.05
C SER A 111 20.86 -13.23 4.71
N ALA A 112 20.35 -12.09 4.23
CA ALA A 112 21.20 -10.93 3.94
C ALA A 112 21.79 -10.31 5.22
N PHE A 113 20.99 -10.20 6.28
CA PHE A 113 21.47 -9.77 7.59
C PHE A 113 22.60 -10.67 8.11
N ALA A 114 22.49 -11.99 7.93
CA ALA A 114 23.49 -12.96 8.32
C ALA A 114 24.69 -13.07 7.35
N GLY A 115 24.72 -12.27 6.28
CA GLY A 115 25.82 -12.28 5.30
C GLY A 115 25.88 -13.53 4.42
N LEU A 116 24.76 -14.25 4.24
CA LEU A 116 24.73 -15.44 3.41
C LEU A 116 24.92 -15.11 1.92
N HIS A 117 25.63 -16.00 1.22
CA HIS A 117 25.73 -15.95 -0.23
C HIS A 117 24.36 -16.21 -0.88
N PRO A 118 24.05 -15.63 -2.06
CA PRO A 118 22.75 -15.83 -2.72
C PRO A 118 22.32 -17.29 -2.86
N VAL A 119 23.27 -18.19 -3.14
CA VAL A 119 22.99 -19.65 -3.23
C VAL A 119 22.50 -20.22 -1.90
N ASP A 120 23.12 -19.84 -0.79
CA ASP A 120 22.70 -20.29 0.54
C ASP A 120 21.36 -19.66 0.95
N ALA A 121 21.12 -18.41 0.58
CA ALA A 121 19.82 -17.76 0.82
C ALA A 121 18.67 -18.48 0.08
N GLU A 122 18.91 -18.92 -1.16
CA GLU A 122 17.96 -19.72 -1.92
C GLU A 122 17.72 -21.10 -1.29
N LEU A 123 18.74 -21.72 -0.70
CA LEU A 123 18.60 -22.96 0.07
C LEU A 123 17.81 -22.74 1.37
N THR A 124 18.02 -21.62 2.07
CA THR A 124 17.24 -21.25 3.27
C THR A 124 15.76 -21.08 2.95
N VAL A 125 15.41 -20.44 1.83
CA VAL A 125 14.02 -20.37 1.37
C VAL A 125 13.51 -21.78 1.09
N GLY A 126 14.30 -22.62 0.44
CA GLY A 126 13.96 -24.02 0.18
C GLY A 126 12.92 -24.22 -0.92
N GLU A 127 12.75 -25.47 -1.36
CA GLU A 127 11.86 -25.79 -2.49
C GLU A 127 10.38 -25.74 -2.09
N SER A 128 10.03 -26.24 -0.90
CA SER A 128 8.62 -26.31 -0.46
C SER A 128 8.00 -24.92 -0.32
N LEU A 129 8.68 -23.99 0.37
CA LEU A 129 8.19 -22.62 0.53
C LEU A 129 8.15 -21.88 -0.81
N ARG A 130 9.17 -22.04 -1.65
CA ARG A 130 9.23 -21.44 -2.99
C ARG A 130 8.08 -21.92 -3.88
N ARG A 131 7.73 -23.21 -3.81
CA ARG A 131 6.65 -23.80 -4.60
C ARG A 131 5.29 -23.23 -4.21
N ILE A 132 4.97 -23.16 -2.91
CA ILE A 132 3.71 -22.57 -2.46
C ILE A 132 3.66 -21.04 -2.69
N ALA A 133 4.79 -20.35 -2.60
CA ALA A 133 4.87 -18.92 -2.93
C ALA A 133 4.55 -18.67 -4.41
N ARG A 134 5.17 -19.43 -5.33
CA ARG A 134 4.86 -19.36 -6.76
C ARG A 134 3.40 -19.67 -7.05
N LEU A 135 2.85 -20.73 -6.42
CA LEU A 135 1.44 -21.11 -6.58
C LEU A 135 0.50 -20.00 -6.09
N SER A 136 0.83 -19.34 -4.98
CA SER A 136 0.06 -18.21 -4.47
C SER A 136 0.04 -17.03 -5.46
N CYS A 137 1.17 -16.72 -6.09
CA CYS A 137 1.27 -15.67 -7.11
C CYS A 137 0.59 -16.06 -8.43
N GLN A 138 0.53 -17.36 -8.78
CA GLN A 138 -0.24 -17.82 -9.94
C GLN A 138 -1.74 -17.63 -9.74
N ARG A 139 -2.25 -17.92 -8.53
CA ARG A 139 -3.68 -17.79 -8.21
C ARG A 139 -4.10 -16.32 -8.03
N GLN A 140 -3.30 -15.51 -7.37
CA GLN A 140 -3.51 -14.06 -7.26
C GLN A 140 -2.23 -13.34 -7.72
N PRO A 141 -2.16 -12.94 -8.99
CA PRO A 141 -1.00 -12.27 -9.57
C PRO A 141 -0.50 -11.10 -8.73
N SER A 142 0.81 -11.05 -8.51
CA SER A 142 1.56 -9.93 -7.92
C SER A 142 3.03 -10.07 -8.29
N ILE A 143 3.83 -9.05 -7.94
CA ILE A 143 5.28 -9.15 -7.93
C ILE A 143 5.76 -10.37 -7.12
N ASP A 144 6.86 -11.01 -7.55
CA ASP A 144 7.49 -12.20 -6.92
C ASP A 144 8.31 -11.85 -5.65
N VAL A 145 7.79 -10.94 -4.84
CA VAL A 145 8.26 -10.58 -3.48
C VAL A 145 7.05 -10.13 -2.67
N LEU A 146 7.22 -9.91 -1.35
CA LEU A 146 6.17 -9.33 -0.52
C LEU A 146 5.68 -8.00 -1.13
N SER A 147 4.39 -7.96 -1.48
CA SER A 147 3.79 -6.82 -2.16
C SER A 147 3.11 -5.86 -1.16
N TYR A 148 2.80 -4.64 -1.63
CA TYR A 148 2.00 -3.70 -0.85
C TYR A 148 0.60 -4.25 -0.55
N GLU A 149 0.02 -5.03 -1.47
CA GLU A 149 -1.27 -5.70 -1.26
C GLU A 149 -1.19 -6.74 -0.13
N ASP A 150 -0.09 -7.52 -0.08
CA ASP A 150 0.12 -8.52 0.97
C ASP A 150 0.30 -7.86 2.34
N MET A 151 1.15 -6.83 2.41
CA MET A 151 1.49 -6.13 3.64
C MET A 151 0.33 -5.29 4.19
N ILE A 152 -0.39 -4.58 3.32
CA ILE A 152 -1.39 -3.59 3.73
C ILE A 152 -2.81 -4.10 3.53
N LEU A 153 -3.19 -4.66 2.38
CA LEU A 153 -4.62 -4.90 2.11
C LEU A 153 -5.15 -6.23 2.65
N THR A 154 -4.28 -7.23 2.80
CA THR A 154 -4.67 -8.60 3.15
C THR A 154 -4.19 -9.02 4.54
N ASN A 155 -3.20 -8.31 5.12
CA ASN A 155 -2.77 -8.50 6.50
C ASN A 155 -3.92 -8.17 7.49
N PRO A 156 -4.36 -9.10 8.35
CA PRO A 156 -5.51 -8.88 9.24
C PRO A 156 -5.13 -8.09 10.51
N LEU A 157 -4.70 -6.84 10.35
CA LEU A 157 -4.04 -6.02 11.38
C LEU A 157 -4.89 -5.72 12.63
N GLU A 158 -6.22 -5.66 12.49
CA GLU A 158 -7.13 -5.38 13.60
C GLU A 158 -7.36 -6.58 14.53
N SER A 159 -7.05 -7.80 14.08
CA SER A 159 -7.41 -9.05 14.79
C SER A 159 -6.24 -10.00 14.97
N ASP A 160 -5.29 -10.00 14.04
CA ASP A 160 -4.30 -11.06 13.92
C ASP A 160 -3.07 -10.65 13.08
N PRO A 161 -2.37 -9.54 13.44
CA PRO A 161 -1.39 -8.90 12.58
C PRO A 161 -0.19 -9.80 12.30
N ARG A 162 0.30 -9.75 11.05
CA ARG A 162 1.61 -10.29 10.68
C ARG A 162 2.63 -9.17 10.76
N VAL A 163 3.60 -9.34 11.64
CA VAL A 163 4.69 -8.39 11.94
C VAL A 163 6.00 -9.15 12.02
N TYR A 164 7.13 -8.46 11.89
CA TYR A 164 8.47 -9.03 12.03
C TYR A 164 9.10 -8.73 13.40
N CYS A 165 8.68 -7.65 14.05
CA CYS A 165 9.28 -7.20 15.31
C CYS A 165 8.45 -7.56 16.55
N LEU A 166 9.13 -7.66 17.69
CA LEU A 166 8.52 -7.84 19.02
C LEU A 166 8.37 -6.50 19.75
N GLY A 167 7.61 -6.52 20.84
CA GLY A 167 7.51 -5.41 21.78
C GLY A 167 7.03 -4.11 21.12
N SER A 168 7.62 -2.98 21.51
CA SER A 168 7.23 -1.66 21.01
C SER A 168 7.43 -1.52 19.50
N ALA A 169 8.48 -2.13 18.92
CA ALA A 169 8.71 -2.09 17.49
C ALA A 169 7.65 -2.90 16.71
N GLY A 170 7.20 -4.04 17.26
CA GLY A 170 6.09 -4.82 16.68
C GLY A 170 4.76 -4.08 16.73
N VAL A 171 4.48 -3.36 17.83
CA VAL A 171 3.29 -2.49 17.94
C VAL A 171 3.36 -1.35 16.93
N GLU A 172 4.53 -0.73 16.78
CA GLU A 172 4.76 0.34 15.81
C GLU A 172 4.60 -0.15 14.36
N GLU A 173 5.10 -1.35 14.07
CA GLU A 173 4.98 -1.99 12.76
C GLU A 173 3.51 -2.28 12.40
N ARG A 174 2.75 -2.83 13.35
CA ARG A 174 1.30 -3.03 13.19
C ARG A 174 0.60 -1.70 12.91
N ASP A 175 0.88 -0.68 13.70
CA ASP A 175 0.23 0.64 13.57
C ASP A 175 0.63 1.33 12.27
N PHE A 176 1.86 1.13 11.80
CA PHE A 176 2.30 1.57 10.48
C PHE A 176 1.47 0.93 9.38
N CYS A 177 1.28 -0.38 9.42
CA CYS A 177 0.46 -1.08 8.44
C CYS A 177 -1.03 -0.68 8.55
N LEU A 178 -1.54 -0.50 9.79
CA LEU A 178 -2.95 -0.21 10.05
C LEU A 178 -3.30 1.21 9.61
N GLY A 179 -2.41 2.18 9.84
CA GLY A 179 -2.56 3.52 9.32
C GLY A 179 -2.67 3.53 7.79
N HIS A 180 -1.88 2.72 7.09
CA HIS A 180 -2.03 2.58 5.64
C HIS A 180 -3.36 1.92 5.25
N GLN A 181 -3.84 0.90 5.98
CA GLN A 181 -5.17 0.32 5.76
C GLN A 181 -6.30 1.35 5.91
N LEU A 182 -6.22 2.21 6.92
CA LEU A 182 -7.20 3.27 7.13
C LEU A 182 -7.19 4.29 5.97
N ILE A 183 -5.98 4.73 5.55
CA ILE A 183 -5.81 5.58 4.38
C ILE A 183 -6.41 4.92 3.13
N GLU A 184 -6.13 3.64 2.91
CA GLU A 184 -6.65 2.86 1.78
C GLU A 184 -8.20 2.77 1.80
N SER A 185 -8.81 2.61 2.97
CA SER A 185 -10.28 2.62 3.13
C SER A 185 -10.88 4.00 2.84
N ASP A 186 -10.23 5.07 3.28
CA ASP A 186 -10.67 6.43 3.01
C ASP A 186 -10.52 6.76 1.52
N LEU A 187 -9.41 6.37 0.89
CA LEU A 187 -9.19 6.53 -0.56
C LEU A 187 -10.19 5.70 -1.38
N GLN A 188 -10.58 4.50 -0.92
CA GLN A 188 -11.65 3.72 -1.54
C GLN A 188 -12.96 4.51 -1.54
N SER A 189 -13.34 5.09 -0.40
CA SER A 189 -14.56 5.89 -0.27
C SER A 189 -14.53 7.13 -1.17
N ALA A 190 -13.38 7.80 -1.27
CA ALA A 190 -13.19 8.93 -2.19
C ALA A 190 -13.29 8.48 -3.66
N MET A 191 -12.69 7.36 -4.01
CA MET A 191 -12.75 6.78 -5.35
C MET A 191 -14.19 6.41 -5.73
N ASP A 192 -14.92 5.73 -4.85
CA ASP A 192 -16.31 5.31 -5.09
C ASP A 192 -17.21 6.52 -5.33
N ALA A 193 -17.06 7.60 -4.54
CA ALA A 193 -17.82 8.83 -4.74
C ALA A 193 -17.52 9.50 -6.10
N LEU A 194 -16.26 9.47 -6.54
CA LEU A 194 -15.85 10.03 -7.84
C LEU A 194 -16.33 9.18 -9.01
N LEU A 195 -16.33 7.85 -8.85
CA LEU A 195 -16.87 6.92 -9.83
C LEU A 195 -18.39 7.05 -9.94
N GLU A 196 -19.10 7.20 -8.82
CA GLU A 196 -20.54 7.49 -8.83
C GLU A 196 -20.84 8.77 -9.61
N LEU A 197 -20.10 9.86 -9.35
CA LEU A 197 -20.24 11.10 -10.11
C LEU A 197 -19.94 10.94 -11.60
N ARG A 198 -18.93 10.13 -11.96
CA ARG A 198 -18.52 9.92 -13.35
C ARG A 198 -19.52 9.05 -14.12
N ASP A 199 -19.99 7.96 -13.50
CA ASP A 199 -20.61 6.84 -14.20
C ASP A 199 -22.12 6.72 -13.93
N ALA A 200 -22.64 7.21 -12.81
CA ALA A 200 -24.04 7.04 -12.44
C ALA A 200 -24.93 8.16 -13.01
N VAL A 201 -26.00 7.76 -13.72
CA VAL A 201 -26.99 8.69 -14.25
C VAL A 201 -27.76 9.34 -13.11
N GLY A 202 -27.71 10.67 -13.03
CA GLY A 202 -28.42 11.44 -12.00
C GLY A 202 -27.70 11.53 -10.66
N ALA A 203 -26.41 11.17 -10.59
CA ALA A 203 -25.59 11.37 -9.40
C ALA A 203 -25.64 12.82 -8.89
N ASP A 204 -25.78 12.99 -7.58
CA ASP A 204 -25.69 14.31 -6.96
C ASP A 204 -24.21 14.72 -6.85
N ALA A 205 -23.77 15.59 -7.76
CA ALA A 205 -22.42 16.14 -7.79
C ALA A 205 -22.01 16.81 -6.46
N ARG A 206 -22.95 17.46 -5.76
CA ARG A 206 -22.64 18.09 -4.47
C ARG A 206 -22.34 17.03 -3.43
N GLN A 207 -23.17 15.99 -3.34
CA GLN A 207 -22.99 14.89 -2.38
C GLN A 207 -21.70 14.12 -2.66
N CYS A 208 -21.46 13.74 -3.91
CA CYS A 208 -20.27 12.98 -4.31
C CYS A 208 -18.98 13.73 -3.98
N LEU A 209 -18.89 15.01 -4.36
CA LEU A 209 -17.69 15.82 -4.07
C LEU A 209 -17.54 16.10 -2.57
N ALA A 210 -18.62 16.32 -1.82
CA ALA A 210 -18.55 16.50 -0.38
C ALA A 210 -18.03 15.24 0.34
N LEU A 211 -18.46 14.05 -0.11
CA LEU A 211 -17.95 12.77 0.39
C LEU A 211 -16.46 12.59 0.05
N CYS A 212 -16.08 12.90 -1.19
CA CYS A 212 -14.68 12.87 -1.63
C CYS A 212 -13.78 13.74 -0.75
N VAL A 213 -14.15 15.01 -0.50
CA VAL A 213 -13.41 15.90 0.41
C VAL A 213 -13.31 15.29 1.81
N LYS A 214 -14.44 14.83 2.36
CA LYS A 214 -14.48 14.25 3.72
C LYS A 214 -13.51 13.07 3.84
N SER A 215 -13.52 12.16 2.86
CA SER A 215 -12.65 10.99 2.83
C SER A 215 -11.18 11.36 2.66
N LEU A 216 -10.85 12.32 1.78
CA LEU A 216 -9.47 12.81 1.64
C LEU A 216 -8.95 13.48 2.92
N GLU A 217 -9.79 14.23 3.62
CA GLU A 217 -9.41 14.84 4.90
C GLU A 217 -9.26 13.81 6.03
N ALA A 218 -10.04 12.72 6.02
CA ALA A 218 -9.83 11.60 6.92
C ALA A 218 -8.46 10.93 6.67
N ALA A 219 -8.09 10.69 5.41
CA ALA A 219 -6.77 10.18 5.05
C ALA A 219 -5.63 11.14 5.45
N ASN A 220 -5.82 12.46 5.29
CA ASN A 220 -4.88 13.48 5.78
C ASN A 220 -4.68 13.41 7.29
N TYR A 221 -5.75 13.20 8.06
CA TYR A 221 -5.67 13.06 9.50
C TYR A 221 -4.81 11.85 9.89
N VAL A 222 -4.96 10.72 9.21
CA VAL A 222 -4.12 9.54 9.43
C VAL A 222 -2.64 9.85 9.12
N LEU A 223 -2.34 10.49 7.97
CA LEU A 223 -0.97 10.87 7.62
C LEU A 223 -0.33 11.83 8.64
N ALA A 224 -1.11 12.76 9.20
CA ALA A 224 -0.62 13.63 10.26
C ALA A 224 -0.18 12.82 11.50
N ARG A 225 -0.90 11.74 11.84
CA ARG A 225 -0.50 10.83 12.93
C ARG A 225 0.85 10.17 12.66
N PHE A 226 1.12 9.72 11.42
CA PHE A 226 2.45 9.22 11.06
C PHE A 226 3.53 10.28 11.27
N TYR A 227 3.26 11.52 10.84
CA TYR A 227 4.23 12.61 10.97
C TYR A 227 4.49 12.99 12.44
N GLU A 228 3.45 13.02 13.27
CA GLU A 228 3.51 13.56 14.63
C GLU A 228 3.95 12.52 15.66
N HIS A 229 3.55 11.25 15.49
CA HIS A 229 3.63 10.24 16.55
C HIS A 229 4.49 9.03 16.23
N MET A 230 4.73 8.71 14.95
CA MET A 230 5.54 7.52 14.63
C MET A 230 6.99 7.72 15.09
N SER A 231 7.56 6.73 15.79
CA SER A 231 8.94 6.80 16.29
C SER A 231 9.96 6.48 15.18
N PRO A 232 10.93 7.38 14.87
CA PRO A 232 11.96 7.10 13.87
C PRO A 232 12.84 5.89 14.22
N ASP A 233 13.10 5.67 15.51
CA ASP A 233 13.94 4.58 15.99
C ASP A 233 13.24 3.24 15.82
N LEU A 234 11.99 3.13 16.31
CA LEU A 234 11.18 1.91 16.18
C LEU A 234 10.88 1.59 14.71
N PHE A 235 10.56 2.62 13.89
CA PHE A 235 10.42 2.46 12.44
C PHE A 235 11.69 1.88 11.80
N GLY A 236 12.85 2.26 12.31
CA GLY A 236 14.15 1.72 11.89
C GLY A 236 14.29 0.21 12.04
N GLU A 237 13.70 -0.37 13.08
CA GLU A 237 13.88 -1.78 13.42
C GLU A 237 13.19 -2.72 12.44
N PHE A 238 12.01 -2.34 11.94
CA PHE A 238 11.23 -3.15 11.02
C PHE A 238 11.36 -2.73 9.55
N ARG A 239 11.76 -1.49 9.26
CA ARG A 239 11.86 -0.98 7.87
C ARG A 239 12.72 -1.85 6.96
N MET A 240 13.77 -2.48 7.49
CA MET A 240 14.65 -3.35 6.71
C MET A 240 13.86 -4.45 5.96
N PHE A 241 12.79 -4.96 6.56
CA PHE A 241 11.97 -6.02 5.97
C PHE A 241 11.11 -5.53 4.80
N TYR A 242 10.86 -4.23 4.72
CA TYR A 242 10.05 -3.64 3.65
C TYR A 242 10.90 -3.01 2.55
N GLY A 243 12.23 -3.02 2.69
CA GLY A 243 13.17 -2.55 1.68
C GLY A 243 13.23 -3.42 0.42
N LYS A 244 14.11 -3.04 -0.52
CA LYS A 244 14.42 -3.83 -1.72
C LYS A 244 14.83 -5.25 -1.31
N SER A 245 14.32 -6.26 -2.02
CA SER A 245 14.73 -7.64 -1.80
C SER A 245 16.22 -7.81 -2.12
N PRO A 246 17.05 -8.29 -1.17
CA PRO A 246 18.50 -8.32 -1.32
C PRO A 246 18.99 -9.27 -2.42
N TYR A 247 18.18 -10.25 -2.82
CA TYR A 247 18.58 -11.30 -3.77
C TYR A 247 17.70 -11.40 -5.02
N LYS A 248 16.58 -10.66 -5.08
CA LYS A 248 15.67 -10.66 -6.25
C LYS A 248 15.75 -9.41 -7.12
N ASP A 249 16.49 -8.39 -6.68
CA ASP A 249 16.58 -7.09 -7.35
C ASP A 249 15.20 -6.39 -7.52
N ARG A 250 14.22 -6.72 -6.67
CA ARG A 250 12.86 -6.17 -6.70
C ARG A 250 12.60 -5.23 -5.53
N LEU A 251 11.81 -4.18 -5.76
CA LEU A 251 11.39 -3.27 -4.68
C LEU A 251 10.47 -3.99 -3.69
N GLY A 252 10.59 -3.65 -2.41
CA GLY A 252 9.65 -4.11 -1.39
C GLY A 252 8.36 -3.28 -1.36
N PRO A 253 7.44 -3.58 -0.44
CA PRO A 253 6.17 -2.88 -0.33
C PRO A 253 6.38 -1.41 0.04
N SER A 254 5.62 -0.51 -0.59
CA SER A 254 5.75 0.94 -0.41
C SER A 254 4.42 1.64 -0.64
N GLY A 255 4.16 2.72 0.12
CA GLY A 255 3.02 3.61 -0.12
C GLY A 255 2.97 4.22 -1.53
N ARG A 256 4.10 4.20 -2.26
CA ARG A 256 4.14 4.49 -3.71
C ARG A 256 3.16 3.62 -4.50
N PHE A 257 2.97 2.36 -4.08
CA PHE A 257 2.19 1.33 -4.77
C PHE A 257 0.72 1.26 -4.31
N SER A 258 0.22 2.30 -3.66
CA SER A 258 -1.22 2.46 -3.48
C SER A 258 -1.89 2.69 -4.84
N ALA A 259 -2.68 1.74 -5.32
CA ALA A 259 -3.45 1.90 -6.56
C ALA A 259 -4.60 2.91 -6.39
N ARG A 260 -5.14 3.05 -5.17
CA ARG A 260 -6.28 3.93 -4.90
C ARG A 260 -5.91 5.40 -4.96
N ILE A 261 -4.72 5.79 -4.51
CA ILE A 261 -4.27 7.18 -4.69
C ILE A 261 -4.04 7.51 -6.17
N VAL A 262 -3.61 6.53 -6.99
CA VAL A 262 -3.51 6.68 -8.45
C VAL A 262 -4.91 6.89 -9.04
N ALA A 263 -5.87 6.04 -8.69
CA ALA A 263 -7.25 6.14 -9.14
C ALA A 263 -7.88 7.49 -8.82
N VAL A 264 -7.79 7.94 -7.56
CA VAL A 264 -8.30 9.24 -7.12
C VAL A 264 -7.62 10.40 -7.87
N SER A 265 -6.30 10.31 -8.08
CA SER A 265 -5.55 11.32 -8.84
C SER A 265 -5.99 11.40 -10.30
N VAL A 266 -6.18 10.25 -10.96
CA VAL A 266 -6.67 10.16 -12.34
C VAL A 266 -8.09 10.74 -12.44
N LEU A 267 -8.99 10.34 -11.55
CA LEU A 267 -10.38 10.78 -11.56
C LEU A 267 -10.53 12.30 -11.37
N LEU A 268 -9.74 12.90 -10.47
CA LEU A 268 -9.84 14.33 -10.10
C LEU A 268 -9.05 15.28 -10.99
N ILE A 269 -7.79 14.94 -11.28
CA ILE A 269 -6.78 15.83 -11.88
C ILE A 269 -5.96 15.13 -12.99
N GLY A 270 -6.50 14.07 -13.59
CA GLY A 270 -5.75 13.22 -14.50
C GLY A 270 -5.19 13.97 -15.71
N GLU A 271 -5.99 14.84 -16.32
CA GLU A 271 -5.58 15.65 -17.47
C GLU A 271 -4.51 16.68 -17.07
N GLU A 272 -4.67 17.36 -15.94
CA GLU A 272 -3.68 18.32 -15.44
C GLU A 272 -2.34 17.65 -15.10
N LEU A 273 -2.38 16.46 -14.49
CA LEU A 273 -1.19 15.66 -14.22
C LEU A 273 -0.50 15.22 -15.50
N PHE A 274 -1.26 14.86 -16.55
CA PHE A 274 -0.67 14.44 -17.81
C PHE A 274 0.14 15.57 -18.46
N HIS A 275 -0.43 16.78 -18.49
CA HIS A 275 0.25 17.94 -19.07
C HIS A 275 1.46 18.41 -18.25
N GLN A 276 1.37 18.41 -16.91
CA GLN A 276 2.45 18.93 -16.06
C GLN A 276 3.52 17.89 -15.72
N LYS A 277 3.13 16.61 -15.59
CA LYS A 277 3.91 15.52 -15.02
C LYS A 277 3.69 14.20 -15.78
N PRO A 278 3.93 14.12 -17.10
CA PRO A 278 3.69 12.90 -17.88
C PRO A 278 4.48 11.67 -17.38
N GLN A 279 5.61 11.89 -16.70
CA GLN A 279 6.41 10.83 -16.07
C GLN A 279 5.62 10.04 -15.01
N PHE A 280 4.65 10.66 -14.32
CA PHE A 280 3.77 9.97 -13.38
C PHE A 280 3.12 8.75 -14.04
N TYR A 281 2.49 8.94 -15.20
CA TYR A 281 1.83 7.86 -15.93
C TYR A 281 2.82 6.82 -16.44
N ARG A 282 3.99 7.24 -16.95
CA ARG A 282 5.04 6.30 -17.38
C ARG A 282 5.45 5.37 -16.25
N ASP A 283 5.62 5.89 -15.04
CA ASP A 283 5.98 5.09 -13.88
C ASP A 283 4.83 4.20 -13.40
N VAL A 284 3.57 4.66 -13.48
CA VAL A 284 2.42 3.80 -13.15
C VAL A 284 2.38 2.58 -14.08
N TYR A 285 2.57 2.74 -15.39
CA TYR A 285 2.62 1.61 -16.33
C TYR A 285 3.86 0.73 -16.12
N ARG A 286 5.04 1.34 -16.00
CA ARG A 286 6.32 0.64 -15.80
C ARG A 286 6.35 -0.20 -14.53
N LEU A 287 5.73 0.28 -13.46
CA LEU A 287 5.71 -0.36 -12.14
C LEU A 287 4.38 -1.07 -11.85
N SER A 288 3.58 -1.36 -12.88
CA SER A 288 2.24 -1.95 -12.77
C SER A 288 2.18 -3.22 -11.92
N GLU A 289 3.20 -4.08 -11.98
CA GLU A 289 3.30 -5.33 -11.22
C GLU A 289 3.36 -5.15 -9.69
N TYR A 290 3.71 -3.95 -9.20
CA TYR A 290 3.83 -3.65 -7.77
C TYR A 290 2.52 -3.19 -7.13
N TYR A 291 1.54 -2.75 -7.93
CA TYR A 291 0.25 -2.27 -7.44
C TYR A 291 -0.71 -3.44 -7.17
N PRO A 292 -1.71 -3.26 -6.28
CA PRO A 292 -2.84 -4.19 -6.17
C PRO A 292 -3.54 -4.38 -7.51
N GLN A 293 -3.47 -5.60 -8.07
CA GLN A 293 -3.77 -5.85 -9.48
C GLN A 293 -5.24 -5.55 -9.84
N GLY A 294 -6.17 -5.89 -8.94
CA GLY A 294 -7.60 -5.63 -9.15
C GLY A 294 -7.92 -4.15 -9.34
N CYS A 295 -7.28 -3.27 -8.57
CA CYS A 295 -7.53 -1.82 -8.65
C CYS A 295 -6.77 -1.18 -9.82
N ILE A 296 -5.51 -1.53 -10.04
CA ILE A 296 -4.71 -0.89 -11.10
C ILE A 296 -5.21 -1.24 -12.51
N HIS A 297 -5.72 -2.47 -12.72
CA HIS A 297 -6.34 -2.85 -13.99
C HIS A 297 -7.58 -2.02 -14.31
N GLU A 298 -8.37 -1.66 -13.30
CA GLU A 298 -9.51 -0.76 -13.48
C GLU A 298 -9.07 0.65 -13.89
N VAL A 299 -8.01 1.18 -13.29
CA VAL A 299 -7.42 2.46 -13.70
C VAL A 299 -6.96 2.40 -15.17
N PHE A 300 -6.26 1.34 -15.57
CA PHE A 300 -5.84 1.19 -16.97
C PHE A 300 -7.01 1.02 -17.93
N ARG A 301 -8.08 0.35 -17.50
CA ARG A 301 -9.33 0.25 -18.27
C ARG A 301 -9.94 1.63 -18.52
N TRP A 302 -9.93 2.53 -17.54
CA TRP A 302 -10.40 3.91 -17.71
C TRP A 302 -9.48 4.72 -18.62
N LEU A 303 -8.18 4.47 -18.57
CA LEU A 303 -7.16 5.16 -19.37
C LEU A 303 -6.99 4.57 -20.78
N SER A 304 -7.72 3.51 -21.13
CA SER A 304 -7.68 2.91 -22.46
C SER A 304 -8.92 3.30 -23.28
N PRO A 305 -8.76 4.05 -24.38
CA PRO A 305 -9.87 4.33 -25.30
C PRO A 305 -10.35 3.07 -26.04
N ASP A 306 -9.45 2.13 -26.29
CA ASP A 306 -9.73 0.87 -26.97
C ASP A 306 -9.79 -0.25 -25.93
N LYS A 307 -11.00 -0.71 -25.60
CA LYS A 307 -11.30 -1.69 -24.53
C LYS A 307 -10.52 -3.02 -24.59
N GLY A 308 -9.67 -3.24 -25.59
CA GLY A 308 -8.88 -4.47 -25.82
C GLY A 308 -7.38 -4.41 -25.46
N SER A 309 -6.81 -3.26 -25.06
CA SER A 309 -5.35 -3.11 -24.86
C SER A 309 -4.91 -2.59 -23.49
N ALA A 310 -5.74 -2.75 -22.45
CA ALA A 310 -5.55 -2.16 -21.11
C ALA A 310 -4.24 -2.56 -20.36
N GLY A 311 -3.39 -3.41 -20.93
CA GLY A 311 -2.07 -3.79 -20.36
C GLY A 311 -0.85 -3.24 -21.12
N LEU A 312 -1.04 -2.55 -22.24
CA LEU A 312 0.06 -1.95 -23.03
C LEU A 312 0.19 -0.46 -22.75
N GLN A 313 1.39 0.08 -22.95
CA GLN A 313 1.61 1.52 -22.87
C GLN A 313 0.69 2.22 -23.88
N PRO A 314 -0.18 3.15 -23.45
CA PRO A 314 -1.22 3.68 -24.31
C PRO A 314 -0.66 4.73 -25.27
N SER A 315 -1.28 4.83 -26.46
CA SER A 315 -0.84 5.74 -27.54
C SER A 315 -0.79 7.21 -27.13
N TRP A 316 -1.65 7.65 -26.21
CA TRP A 316 -1.64 9.03 -25.68
C TRP A 316 -0.38 9.32 -24.85
N LEU A 317 0.20 8.31 -24.20
CA LEU A 317 1.44 8.46 -23.45
C LEU A 317 2.69 8.55 -24.37
N GLU A 318 2.53 8.09 -25.61
CA GLU A 318 3.51 8.23 -26.69
C GLU A 318 3.35 9.53 -27.49
N GLY A 319 2.39 10.38 -27.13
CA GLY A 319 2.08 11.63 -27.86
C GLY A 319 1.38 11.40 -29.20
N LYS A 320 0.79 10.21 -29.41
CA LYS A 320 0.09 9.85 -30.65
C LYS A 320 -1.43 10.06 -30.58
N ALA A 321 -1.96 10.39 -29.40
CA ALA A 321 -3.38 10.65 -29.16
C ALA A 321 -3.56 11.59 -27.98
N ASP A 322 -4.76 12.15 -27.84
CA ASP A 322 -5.14 12.99 -26.69
C ASP A 322 -5.37 12.15 -25.44
N PHE A 323 -5.20 12.78 -24.27
CA PHE A 323 -5.52 12.15 -22.99
C PHE A 323 -7.01 11.76 -22.93
N PRO A 324 -7.36 10.56 -22.45
CA PRO A 324 -8.74 10.08 -22.38
C PRO A 324 -9.53 10.83 -21.29
N LYS A 325 -10.11 11.99 -21.62
CA LYS A 325 -10.84 12.83 -20.65
C LYS A 325 -12.00 12.12 -19.94
N PHE A 326 -12.58 11.10 -20.58
CA PHE A 326 -13.63 10.26 -20.00
C PHE A 326 -13.15 9.42 -18.80
N ALA A 327 -11.84 9.29 -18.59
CA ALA A 327 -11.28 8.68 -17.38
C ALA A 327 -11.51 9.54 -16.12
N THR A 328 -11.86 10.82 -16.30
CA THR A 328 -11.96 11.84 -15.25
C THR A 328 -13.41 12.28 -15.00
N ILE A 329 -13.65 13.01 -13.90
CA ILE A 329 -14.95 13.65 -13.65
C ILE A 329 -15.15 14.96 -14.43
N LEU A 330 -14.12 15.49 -15.10
CA LEU A 330 -14.15 16.82 -15.73
C LEU A 330 -15.31 17.00 -16.74
N PRO A 331 -15.61 16.04 -17.64
CA PRO A 331 -16.71 16.19 -18.60
C PRO A 331 -18.09 16.29 -17.94
N VAL A 332 -18.25 15.72 -16.75
CA VAL A 332 -19.50 15.83 -15.97
C VAL A 332 -19.58 17.23 -15.36
N LEU A 333 -18.48 17.73 -14.80
CA LEU A 333 -18.41 19.02 -14.11
C LEU A 333 -18.64 20.23 -15.01
N GLU A 334 -18.31 20.15 -16.30
CA GLU A 334 -18.54 21.24 -17.28
C GLU A 334 -20.01 21.67 -17.37
N ARG A 335 -20.94 20.81 -16.94
CA ARG A 335 -22.39 21.06 -16.96
C ARG A 335 -22.92 21.71 -15.68
N HIS A 336 -22.06 21.91 -14.68
CA HIS A 336 -22.46 22.38 -13.35
C HIS A 336 -22.02 23.82 -13.04
N GLY A 337 -22.73 24.43 -12.09
CA GLY A 337 -22.51 25.82 -11.65
C GLY A 337 -21.21 26.06 -10.87
N SER A 338 -21.01 27.32 -10.46
CA SER A 338 -19.81 27.76 -9.71
C SER A 338 -19.61 27.06 -8.37
N GLU A 339 -20.68 26.63 -7.69
CA GLU A 339 -20.60 25.92 -6.41
C GLU A 339 -19.94 24.55 -6.53
N ILE A 340 -20.31 23.78 -7.56
CA ILE A 340 -19.72 22.45 -7.83
C ILE A 340 -18.24 22.59 -8.18
N ARG A 341 -17.86 23.63 -8.94
CA ARG A 341 -16.45 23.95 -9.21
C ARG A 341 -15.65 24.26 -7.94
N LYS A 342 -16.25 24.96 -6.97
CA LYS A 342 -15.62 25.20 -5.65
C LYS A 342 -15.41 23.90 -4.88
N LEU A 343 -16.38 22.99 -4.87
CA LEU A 343 -16.26 21.68 -4.22
C LEU A 343 -15.18 20.81 -4.87
N ARG A 344 -15.09 20.81 -6.21
CA ARG A 344 -13.98 20.16 -6.92
C ARG A 344 -12.64 20.75 -6.48
N ALA A 345 -12.53 22.07 -6.43
CA ALA A 345 -11.30 22.72 -5.97
C ALA A 345 -10.94 22.31 -4.54
N SER A 346 -11.91 22.16 -3.64
CA SER A 346 -11.68 21.62 -2.30
C SER A 346 -11.16 20.17 -2.32
N CYS A 347 -11.66 19.30 -3.21
CA CYS A 347 -11.13 17.94 -3.37
C CYS A 347 -9.66 17.98 -3.82
N VAL A 348 -9.34 18.83 -4.80
CA VAL A 348 -7.98 19.01 -5.31
C VAL A 348 -7.05 19.54 -4.22
N CYS A 349 -7.50 20.52 -3.41
CA CYS A 349 -6.73 21.03 -2.28
C CYS A 349 -6.48 19.94 -1.21
N ALA A 350 -7.47 19.10 -0.91
CA ALA A 350 -7.31 18.00 0.04
C ALA A 350 -6.31 16.94 -0.47
N LEU A 351 -6.35 16.62 -1.77
CA LEU A 351 -5.40 15.71 -2.43
C LEU A 351 -3.97 16.28 -2.49
N ASP A 352 -3.82 17.58 -2.76
CA ASP A 352 -2.51 18.26 -2.72
C ASP A 352 -1.95 18.25 -1.29
N ARG A 353 -2.77 18.52 -0.28
CA ARG A 353 -2.37 18.40 1.13
C ARG A 353 -1.92 16.98 1.47
N PHE A 354 -2.65 15.96 1.03
CA PHE A 354 -2.26 14.56 1.21
C PHE A 354 -0.89 14.27 0.60
N THR A 355 -0.68 14.70 -0.65
CA THR A 355 0.58 14.47 -1.35
C THR A 355 1.75 15.19 -0.67
N ARG A 356 1.56 16.44 -0.21
CA ARG A 356 2.58 17.19 0.53
C ARG A 356 2.87 16.56 1.89
N MET A 357 1.85 16.16 2.63
CA MET A 357 2.03 15.52 3.93
C MET A 357 2.76 14.19 3.78
N HIS A 358 2.35 13.35 2.82
CA HIS A 358 3.05 12.10 2.50
C HIS A 358 4.52 12.35 2.16
N ARG A 359 4.81 13.35 1.32
CA ARG A 359 6.20 13.75 1.00
C ARG A 359 6.97 14.15 2.26
N SER A 360 6.44 15.05 3.08
CA SER A 360 7.10 15.51 4.31
C SER A 360 7.34 14.38 5.29
N THR A 361 6.34 13.52 5.51
CA THR A 361 6.47 12.32 6.34
C THR A 361 7.53 11.39 5.79
N ALA A 362 7.49 11.04 4.50
CA ALA A 362 8.53 10.21 3.89
C ALA A 362 9.91 10.81 4.14
N LEU A 363 10.15 12.07 3.78
CA LEU A 363 11.43 12.76 3.97
C LEU A 363 11.96 12.70 5.41
N LYS A 364 11.10 12.96 6.40
CA LYS A 364 11.43 12.87 7.84
C LYS A 364 11.99 11.50 8.22
N TYR A 365 11.37 10.43 7.72
CA TYR A 365 11.76 9.07 8.07
C TYR A 365 12.79 8.47 7.11
N THR A 366 12.98 9.03 5.91
CA THR A 366 13.77 8.40 4.84
C THR A 366 14.99 9.18 4.38
N ILE A 367 15.02 10.53 4.41
CA ILE A 367 16.22 11.30 4.01
C ILE A 367 16.97 11.83 5.23
N GLU A 368 16.26 12.41 6.19
CA GLU A 368 16.87 13.02 7.38
C GLU A 368 17.75 12.07 8.23
N PRO A 369 17.51 10.74 8.26
CA PRO A 369 18.41 9.81 8.95
C PRO A 369 19.49 9.15 8.06
N GLY A 370 19.70 9.57 6.81
CA GLY A 370 20.70 8.98 5.91
C GLY A 370 20.44 7.51 5.51
N ARG A 371 19.19 7.04 5.62
CA ARG A 371 18.78 5.65 5.38
C ARG A 371 18.20 5.47 3.96
N PRO A 372 18.53 4.39 3.22
CA PRO A 372 18.04 4.21 1.84
C PRO A 372 16.51 4.09 1.77
N ILE A 373 15.89 4.69 0.75
CA ILE A 373 14.43 4.82 0.62
C ILE A 373 13.79 3.55 0.04
N VAL A 374 12.66 3.15 0.62
CA VAL A 374 11.87 2.01 0.17
C VAL A 374 11.00 2.39 -1.04
N GLY A 375 10.98 1.56 -2.07
CA GLY A 375 10.16 1.78 -3.27
C GLY A 375 10.72 2.78 -4.28
N VAL A 376 12.00 3.12 -4.17
CA VAL A 376 12.74 3.96 -5.12
C VAL A 376 13.87 3.13 -5.73
N GLU A 377 13.97 3.11 -7.05
CA GLU A 377 15.08 2.43 -7.73
C GLU A 377 16.39 3.23 -7.60
N ALA A 378 17.53 2.55 -7.71
CA ALA A 378 18.84 3.19 -7.57
C ALA A 378 19.10 4.31 -8.60
N ALA A 379 18.43 4.26 -9.75
CA ALA A 379 18.52 5.28 -10.81
C ALA A 379 17.57 6.48 -10.61
N GLU A 380 16.65 6.42 -9.63
CA GLU A 380 15.63 7.44 -9.42
C GLU A 380 16.06 8.46 -8.37
N SER A 381 15.67 9.72 -8.57
CA SER A 381 15.73 10.73 -7.51
C SER A 381 14.53 10.57 -6.59
N VAL A 382 14.81 10.41 -5.29
CA VAL A 382 13.80 10.39 -4.23
C VAL A 382 12.84 11.55 -4.34
N GLU A 383 13.39 12.76 -4.42
CA GLU A 383 12.62 13.99 -4.44
C GLU A 383 11.71 14.04 -5.67
N ALA A 384 12.19 13.52 -6.80
CA ALA A 384 11.38 13.39 -8.00
C ALA A 384 10.22 12.42 -7.80
N VAL A 385 10.46 11.24 -7.21
CA VAL A 385 9.42 10.22 -6.92
C VAL A 385 8.35 10.76 -5.95
N LEU A 386 8.77 11.41 -4.87
CA LEU A 386 7.83 11.97 -3.88
C LEU A 386 7.03 13.17 -4.43
N SER A 387 7.52 13.83 -5.47
CA SER A 387 6.90 15.02 -6.06
C SER A 387 6.08 14.74 -7.34
N GLN A 388 5.97 13.48 -7.78
CA GLN A 388 5.32 13.14 -9.07
C GLN A 388 3.85 13.57 -9.15
N ARG A 389 3.17 13.65 -8.01
CA ARG A 389 1.76 14.03 -7.90
C ARG A 389 1.53 15.49 -7.47
N LEU A 390 2.61 16.23 -7.17
CA LEU A 390 2.50 17.64 -6.81
C LEU A 390 2.33 18.47 -8.08
N LEU A 391 1.12 19.01 -8.25
CA LEU A 391 0.86 20.00 -9.28
C LEU A 391 1.66 21.27 -8.96
N THR A 392 2.33 21.82 -9.98
CA THR A 392 2.80 23.20 -9.88
C THR A 392 1.58 24.10 -9.85
N ALA A 393 1.55 25.08 -8.94
CA ALA A 393 0.53 26.11 -8.99
C ALA A 393 0.58 26.73 -10.39
N ALA A 394 -0.48 26.53 -11.18
CA ALA A 394 -0.63 27.29 -12.40
C ALA A 394 -0.58 28.76 -11.99
N HIS A 395 0.27 29.56 -12.64
CA HIS A 395 0.09 31.00 -12.59
C HIS A 395 -1.38 31.24 -12.95
N GLN A 396 -2.17 31.67 -11.97
CA GLN A 396 -3.53 32.12 -12.16
C GLN A 396 -3.41 33.42 -12.97
N SER A 397 -3.25 33.28 -14.29
CA SER A 397 -3.37 34.38 -15.24
C SER A 397 -4.84 34.58 -15.56
#